data_AF-A0A9D5VRG0-F1
#
_entry.id   AF-A0A9D5VRG0-F1
#
_cell.length_a   1.000
_cell.length_b   1.000
_cell.length_c   1.000
_cell.angle_alpha   90.00
_cell.angle_beta   90.00
_cell.angle_gamma   90.00
#
_symmetry.space_group_name_H-M   'P 1'
#
loop_
_entity.id
_entity.type
_entity.pdbx_description
1 polymer ?
#
loop_
_entity_poly.entity_id
_entity_poly.type
_entity_poly.pdbx_seq_one_letter_code
_entity_poly.pdbx_strand_id
1 'polypeptide(L)'
;MIFIPKERPIANNLNSYYIKIDKLFEHYQGELKSGGVYFQSLSSEGAIFFDDNDLIGGLYQDKDKFIDGREAIKWLLSDVSKNNYSISIYEIGLDAVYYWSNLSNAKVVYNDLSSEFTDLEGLIKKMNVERLIGYIEIILARGKAGTGIIFFNNGEIIGSSFSINKGELKDSKSTQEFLIKKARELGGVFNVKKVSIKKEKEHDSEDIIKAKPTLAASKNKPVDTLSPALEMVAQLLTIFEKCVKKNKGDFDTLLKRKFMEKADKYDFLDPFAAEFRYSNGKVKLSIPVEPAFLLKGVWESITELTNDLKISKNLNDDLTPWKQKYVNEVAKFGIKE
;
A
#
# COMPACT_ATOMS: atom_id res chain seq x y z
N MET A 1 -18.11 6.62 -9.21
CA MET A 1 -17.40 6.67 -10.50
C MET A 1 -15.93 6.75 -10.16
N ILE A 2 -15.09 5.88 -10.70
CA ILE A 2 -13.66 5.91 -10.42
C ILE A 2 -12.99 6.92 -11.35
N PHE A 3 -12.23 7.86 -10.78
CA PHE A 3 -11.45 8.84 -11.54
C PHE A 3 -9.99 8.41 -11.53
N ILE A 4 -9.43 8.28 -12.72
CA ILE A 4 -8.03 7.95 -12.93
C ILE A 4 -7.56 8.91 -14.02
N PRO A 5 -6.33 9.44 -13.94
CA PRO A 5 -5.72 10.10 -15.06
C PRO A 5 -5.49 9.05 -16.16
N LYS A 6 -6.52 8.85 -16.99
CA LYS A 6 -6.49 7.99 -18.17
C LYS A 6 -5.79 8.73 -19.30
N GLU A 7 -4.51 9.04 -19.08
CA GLU A 7 -3.63 9.54 -20.13
C GLU A 7 -3.30 8.41 -21.13
N ARG A 8 -2.14 8.49 -21.82
CA ARG A 8 -1.68 7.41 -22.69
C ARG A 8 -1.16 6.24 -21.83
N PRO A 9 -1.82 5.08 -21.85
CA PRO A 9 -1.32 3.92 -21.11
C PRO A 9 0.01 3.44 -21.68
N ILE A 10 0.93 3.02 -20.80
CA ILE A 10 2.17 2.35 -21.17
C ILE A 10 1.85 0.97 -21.77
N ALA A 11 0.88 0.29 -21.17
CA ALA A 11 0.33 -0.96 -21.67
C ALA A 11 -1.20 -0.96 -21.51
N ASN A 12 -1.92 -1.47 -22.50
CA ASN A 12 -3.37 -1.42 -22.54
C ASN A 12 -3.96 -2.74 -23.03
N ASN A 13 -5.20 -3.00 -22.64
CA ASN A 13 -6.01 -4.14 -23.03
C ASN A 13 -5.36 -5.49 -22.74
N LEU A 14 -4.65 -5.56 -21.62
CA LEU A 14 -4.02 -6.76 -21.12
C LEU A 14 -5.07 -7.63 -20.42
N ASN A 15 -5.25 -8.88 -20.86
CA ASN A 15 -6.25 -9.75 -20.25
C ASN A 15 -5.69 -10.40 -18.98
N SER A 16 -6.36 -10.19 -17.84
CA SER A 16 -5.94 -10.68 -16.52
C SER A 16 -5.79 -12.20 -16.46
N TYR A 17 -6.49 -12.95 -17.32
CA TYR A 17 -6.38 -14.40 -17.40
C TYR A 17 -4.95 -14.88 -17.69
N TYR A 18 -4.16 -14.11 -18.46
CA TYR A 18 -2.81 -14.49 -18.85
C TYR A 18 -1.72 -13.86 -17.98
N ILE A 19 -2.10 -13.12 -16.94
CA ILE A 19 -1.19 -12.25 -16.21
C ILE A 19 -1.17 -12.62 -14.75
N LYS A 20 0.04 -12.88 -14.24
CA LYS A 20 0.30 -12.95 -12.81
C LYS A 20 0.34 -11.53 -12.27
N ILE A 21 -0.71 -11.13 -11.55
CA ILE A 21 -0.93 -9.74 -11.12
C ILE A 21 0.15 -9.28 -10.13
N ASP A 22 0.61 -10.17 -9.26
CA ASP A 22 1.76 -9.96 -8.40
C ASP A 22 3.02 -9.58 -9.20
N LYS A 23 3.31 -10.34 -10.27
CA LYS A 23 4.46 -10.08 -11.15
C LYS A 23 4.28 -8.83 -12.01
N LEU A 24 3.04 -8.48 -12.36
CA LEU A 24 2.73 -7.22 -13.04
C LEU A 24 3.15 -6.03 -12.17
N PHE A 25 2.72 -6.00 -10.91
CA PHE A 25 3.09 -4.92 -9.99
C PHE A 25 4.60 -4.90 -9.73
N GLU A 26 5.23 -6.04 -9.43
CA GLU A 26 6.68 -6.13 -9.22
C GLU A 26 7.48 -5.56 -10.40
N HIS A 27 7.08 -5.91 -11.63
CA HIS A 27 7.72 -5.39 -12.84
C HIS A 27 7.56 -3.87 -12.97
N TYR A 28 6.33 -3.35 -12.89
CA TYR A 28 6.09 -1.92 -13.10
C TYR A 28 6.53 -1.03 -11.94
N GLN A 29 6.67 -1.56 -10.72
CA GLN A 29 7.33 -0.86 -9.60
C GLN A 29 8.85 -0.75 -9.81
N GLY A 30 9.46 -1.73 -10.49
CA GLY A 30 10.88 -1.67 -10.86
C GLY A 30 11.17 -0.77 -12.08
N GLU A 31 10.23 -0.70 -13.03
CA GLU A 31 10.37 0.11 -14.25
C GLU A 31 9.94 1.58 -14.06
N LEU A 32 8.91 1.83 -13.24
CA LEU A 32 8.31 3.16 -13.06
C LEU A 32 8.54 3.65 -11.65
N LYS A 33 8.70 4.97 -11.49
CA LYS A 33 8.72 5.61 -10.16
C LYS A 33 7.37 5.52 -9.45
N SER A 34 6.28 5.60 -10.21
CA SER A 34 4.92 5.48 -9.72
C SER A 34 3.92 5.34 -10.86
N GLY A 35 2.76 4.80 -10.55
CA GLY A 35 1.74 4.54 -11.56
C GLY A 35 0.41 4.07 -11.02
N GLY A 36 -0.47 3.71 -11.95
CA GLY A 36 -1.77 3.15 -11.66
C GLY A 36 -2.10 1.99 -12.60
N VAL A 37 -2.63 0.91 -12.04
CA VAL A 37 -3.19 -0.20 -12.79
C VAL A 37 -4.71 -0.10 -12.73
N TYR A 38 -5.34 0.06 -13.89
CA TYR A 38 -6.79 0.08 -14.05
C TYR A 38 -7.29 -1.31 -14.46
N PHE A 39 -8.33 -1.75 -13.78
CA PHE A 39 -9.03 -3.01 -13.98
C PHE A 39 -10.43 -2.71 -14.48
N GLN A 40 -10.81 -3.29 -15.62
CA GLN A 40 -12.15 -3.14 -16.18
C GLN A 40 -12.76 -4.49 -16.54
N SER A 41 -13.95 -4.77 -16.01
CA SER A 41 -14.77 -5.91 -16.42
C SER A 41 -16.10 -5.42 -17.02
N LEU A 42 -17.02 -6.35 -17.33
CA LEU A 42 -18.37 -6.00 -17.80
C LEU A 42 -19.25 -5.39 -16.70
N SER A 43 -18.98 -5.68 -15.43
CA SER A 43 -19.85 -5.33 -14.30
C SER A 43 -19.16 -4.53 -13.20
N SER A 44 -17.83 -4.40 -13.26
CA SER A 44 -17.02 -3.73 -12.26
C SER A 44 -15.86 -2.98 -12.89
N GLU A 45 -15.39 -1.95 -12.18
CA GLU A 45 -14.15 -1.25 -12.46
C GLU A 45 -13.35 -1.06 -11.18
N GLY A 46 -12.02 -0.93 -11.32
CA GLY A 46 -11.16 -0.68 -10.19
C GLY A 46 -9.80 -0.12 -10.59
N ALA A 47 -9.11 0.47 -9.62
CA ALA A 47 -7.77 1.01 -9.79
C ALA A 47 -6.92 0.61 -8.59
N ILE A 48 -5.63 0.34 -8.83
CA ILE A 48 -4.61 0.25 -7.78
C ILE A 48 -3.50 1.21 -8.15
N PHE A 49 -3.16 2.10 -7.23
CA PHE A 49 -2.08 3.06 -7.35
C PHE A 49 -0.84 2.54 -6.63
N PHE A 50 0.33 2.77 -7.19
CA PHE A 50 1.61 2.30 -6.64
C PHE A 50 2.72 3.33 -6.81
N ASP A 51 3.71 3.24 -5.93
CA ASP A 51 5.06 3.81 -6.14
C ASP A 51 6.09 2.68 -6.23
N ASP A 52 7.36 3.07 -6.34
CA ASP A 52 8.52 2.17 -6.40
C ASP A 52 8.67 1.26 -5.17
N ASN A 53 7.97 1.53 -4.07
CA ASN A 53 8.09 0.80 -2.81
C ASN A 53 6.84 -0.01 -2.44
N ASP A 54 5.63 0.51 -2.72
CA ASP A 54 4.39 -0.12 -2.25
C ASP A 54 3.15 0.21 -3.12
N LEU A 55 2.07 -0.53 -2.87
CA LEU A 55 0.73 -0.21 -3.34
C LEU A 55 0.10 0.84 -2.40
N ILE A 56 -0.07 2.05 -2.91
CA ILE A 56 -0.46 3.23 -2.15
C ILE A 56 -1.94 3.20 -1.76
N GLY A 57 -2.81 2.73 -2.66
CA GLY A 57 -4.25 2.76 -2.44
C GLY A 57 -5.02 2.21 -3.63
N GLY A 58 -6.25 1.75 -3.38
CA GLY A 58 -7.11 1.21 -4.42
C GLY A 58 -8.49 1.84 -4.41
N LEU A 59 -9.20 1.64 -5.52
CA LEU A 59 -10.62 1.95 -5.68
C LEU A 59 -11.28 0.77 -6.37
N TYR A 60 -12.45 0.35 -5.91
CA TYR A 60 -13.25 -0.67 -6.57
C TYR A 60 -14.71 -0.23 -6.58
N GLN A 61 -15.37 -0.43 -7.71
CA GLN A 61 -16.78 -0.14 -7.86
C GLN A 61 -17.48 -1.20 -8.73
N ASP A 62 -18.65 -1.65 -8.26
CA ASP A 62 -19.64 -2.33 -9.08
C ASP A 62 -21.02 -1.64 -8.91
N LYS A 63 -22.11 -2.34 -9.26
CA LYS A 63 -23.47 -1.79 -9.15
C LYS A 63 -23.95 -1.62 -7.71
N ASP A 64 -23.43 -2.43 -6.79
CA ASP A 64 -23.97 -2.60 -5.45
C ASP A 64 -23.05 -1.99 -4.38
N LYS A 65 -21.76 -1.85 -4.67
CA LYS A 65 -20.79 -1.34 -3.69
C LYS A 65 -19.66 -0.52 -4.30
N PHE A 66 -19.10 0.30 -3.42
CA PHE A 66 -17.87 1.04 -3.61
C PHE A 66 -16.93 0.73 -2.44
N ILE A 67 -15.67 0.44 -2.75
CA ILE A 67 -14.61 0.15 -1.77
C ILE A 67 -13.41 1.01 -2.12
N ASP A 68 -12.70 1.54 -1.12
CA ASP A 68 -11.50 2.34 -1.31
C ASP A 68 -10.35 1.93 -0.37
N GLY A 69 -9.20 2.58 -0.54
CA GLY A 69 -8.00 2.36 0.27
C GLY A 69 -7.43 0.95 0.12
N ARG A 70 -6.85 0.43 1.20
CA ARG A 70 -6.25 -0.91 1.20
C ARG A 70 -7.27 -2.03 1.06
N GLU A 71 -8.50 -1.83 1.51
CA GLU A 71 -9.59 -2.80 1.33
C GLU A 71 -9.94 -2.99 -0.16
N ALA A 72 -9.86 -1.92 -0.96
CA ALA A 72 -10.07 -2.04 -2.41
C ALA A 72 -8.94 -2.82 -3.10
N ILE A 73 -7.69 -2.63 -2.65
CA ILE A 73 -6.56 -3.46 -3.12
C ILE A 73 -6.84 -4.92 -2.79
N LYS A 74 -7.30 -5.21 -1.56
CA LYS A 74 -7.65 -6.58 -1.13
C LYS A 74 -8.68 -7.22 -2.00
N TRP A 75 -9.74 -6.46 -2.21
CA TRP A 75 -10.84 -6.88 -3.01
C TRP A 75 -10.39 -7.18 -4.44
N LEU A 76 -9.70 -6.24 -5.09
CA LEU A 76 -9.27 -6.37 -6.47
C LEU A 76 -8.30 -7.54 -6.70
N LEU A 77 -7.28 -7.69 -5.86
CA LEU A 77 -6.31 -8.80 -5.99
C LEU A 77 -6.97 -10.17 -5.79
N SER A 78 -7.99 -10.27 -4.93
CA SER A 78 -8.78 -11.48 -4.77
C SER A 78 -9.73 -11.71 -5.95
N ASP A 79 -10.37 -10.65 -6.43
CA ASP A 79 -11.41 -10.73 -7.46
C ASP A 79 -10.86 -11.00 -8.85
N VAL A 80 -9.70 -10.41 -9.20
CA VAL A 80 -9.02 -10.62 -10.49
C VAL A 80 -8.56 -12.07 -10.71
N SER A 81 -8.41 -12.85 -9.63
CA SER A 81 -8.12 -14.29 -9.69
C SER A 81 -9.35 -15.14 -10.05
N LYS A 82 -10.55 -14.57 -9.93
CA LYS A 82 -11.83 -15.26 -10.13
C LYS A 82 -12.55 -14.76 -11.38
N ASN A 83 -12.37 -13.50 -11.73
CA ASN A 83 -13.03 -12.82 -12.83
C ASN A 83 -12.01 -12.28 -13.83
N ASN A 84 -12.42 -12.22 -15.10
CA ASN A 84 -11.58 -11.66 -16.15
C ASN A 84 -11.72 -10.13 -16.20
N TYR A 85 -10.57 -9.46 -16.15
CA TYR A 85 -10.44 -8.02 -16.29
C TYR A 85 -9.58 -7.70 -17.50
N SER A 86 -9.94 -6.62 -18.20
CA SER A 86 -9.00 -5.89 -19.05
C SER A 86 -8.18 -4.95 -18.17
N ILE A 87 -6.86 -5.01 -18.31
CA ILE A 87 -5.89 -4.30 -17.49
C ILE A 87 -5.20 -3.25 -18.36
N SER A 88 -5.08 -2.03 -17.81
CA SER A 88 -4.30 -0.94 -18.38
C SER A 88 -3.35 -0.37 -17.34
N ILE A 89 -2.12 -0.06 -17.74
CA ILE A 89 -1.08 0.49 -16.87
C ILE A 89 -0.76 1.91 -17.33
N TYR A 90 -0.72 2.82 -16.36
CA TYR A 90 -0.45 4.24 -16.57
C TYR A 90 0.74 4.68 -15.72
N GLU A 91 1.66 5.42 -16.33
CA GLU A 91 2.65 6.19 -15.57
C GLU A 91 1.94 7.38 -14.96
N ILE A 92 2.12 7.58 -13.67
CA ILE A 92 1.53 8.71 -12.95
C ILE A 92 2.65 9.28 -12.10
N GLY A 93 2.95 10.57 -12.25
CA GLY A 93 3.99 11.21 -11.44
C GLY A 93 3.68 11.13 -9.94
N LEU A 94 4.72 11.08 -9.09
CA LEU A 94 4.62 10.86 -7.65
C LEU A 94 3.61 11.78 -6.95
N ASP A 95 3.63 13.09 -7.24
CA ASP A 95 2.70 14.03 -6.62
C ASP A 95 1.24 13.79 -7.03
N ALA A 96 1.03 13.32 -8.27
CA ALA A 96 -0.29 12.99 -8.78
C ALA A 96 -0.79 11.64 -8.25
N VAL A 97 0.08 10.62 -8.12
CA VAL A 97 -0.35 9.28 -7.69
C VAL A 97 -0.93 9.30 -6.28
N TYR A 98 -0.31 10.05 -5.35
CA TYR A 98 -0.81 10.21 -3.99
C TYR A 98 -2.10 11.03 -3.93
N TYR A 99 -2.28 11.98 -4.86
CA TYR A 99 -3.53 12.72 -4.97
C TYR A 99 -4.69 11.79 -5.36
N TRP A 100 -4.49 10.98 -6.41
CA TRP A 100 -5.53 10.08 -6.92
C TRP A 100 -5.87 8.97 -5.94
N SER A 101 -4.87 8.42 -5.24
CA SER A 101 -5.09 7.38 -4.22
C SER A 101 -5.89 7.87 -3.01
N ASN A 102 -5.83 9.18 -2.71
CA ASN A 102 -6.53 9.79 -1.57
C ASN A 102 -7.80 10.53 -1.96
N LEU A 103 -8.24 10.46 -3.23
CA LEU A 103 -9.37 11.24 -3.72
C LEU A 103 -10.68 10.92 -2.99
N SER A 104 -10.88 9.65 -2.58
CA SER A 104 -12.06 9.22 -1.82
C SER A 104 -12.11 9.80 -0.40
N ASN A 105 -10.95 10.16 0.17
CA ASN A 105 -10.83 10.78 1.50
C ASN A 105 -11.13 12.29 1.50
N ALA A 106 -11.61 12.85 0.39
CA ALA A 106 -11.83 14.28 0.26
C ALA A 106 -12.93 14.76 1.22
N LYS A 107 -12.63 15.81 1.99
CA LYS A 107 -13.57 16.44 2.93
C LYS A 107 -14.18 17.68 2.31
N VAL A 108 -15.47 17.88 2.50
CA VAL A 108 -16.16 19.09 2.05
C VAL A 108 -15.61 20.30 2.82
N VAL A 109 -15.23 21.34 2.09
CA VAL A 109 -14.79 22.65 2.61
C VAL A 109 -15.86 23.70 2.37
N TYR A 110 -16.47 23.68 1.19
CA TYR A 110 -17.62 24.50 0.85
C TYR A 110 -18.68 23.60 0.23
N ASN A 111 -19.92 23.75 0.68
CA ASN A 111 -21.06 22.95 0.22
C ASN A 111 -22.15 23.87 -0.30
N ASP A 112 -22.89 23.39 -1.29
CA ASP A 112 -24.11 24.00 -1.80
C ASP A 112 -23.97 25.46 -2.26
N LEU A 113 -22.81 25.82 -2.83
CA LEU A 113 -22.60 27.16 -3.36
C LEU A 113 -23.45 27.36 -4.62
N SER A 114 -24.55 28.08 -4.49
CA SER A 114 -25.44 28.40 -5.62
C SER A 114 -24.77 29.35 -6.61
N SER A 115 -24.91 29.03 -7.90
CA SER A 115 -24.49 29.89 -9.01
C SER A 115 -25.21 31.25 -9.05
N GLU A 116 -26.31 31.41 -8.32
CA GLU A 116 -27.01 32.70 -8.19
C GLU A 116 -26.18 33.73 -7.42
N PHE A 117 -25.31 33.26 -6.52
CA PHE A 117 -24.48 34.11 -5.65
C PHE A 117 -22.98 33.88 -5.85
N THR A 118 -22.60 32.80 -6.54
CA THR A 118 -21.21 32.38 -6.72
C THR A 118 -20.90 32.24 -8.21
N ASP A 119 -19.92 32.98 -8.71
CA ASP A 119 -19.37 32.75 -10.05
C ASP A 119 -18.30 31.65 -10.01
N LEU A 120 -18.42 30.66 -10.89
CA LEU A 120 -17.50 29.52 -10.96
C LEU A 120 -16.07 29.95 -11.31
N GLU A 121 -15.90 30.96 -12.18
CA GLU A 121 -14.57 31.46 -12.56
C GLU A 121 -13.89 32.14 -11.36
N GLY A 122 -14.64 32.94 -10.60
CA GLY A 122 -14.20 33.52 -9.34
C GLY A 122 -13.84 32.46 -8.30
N LEU A 123 -14.66 31.41 -8.16
CA LEU A 123 -14.38 30.29 -7.27
C LEU A 123 -13.08 29.55 -7.66
N ILE A 124 -12.88 29.28 -8.95
CA ILE A 124 -11.64 28.67 -9.47
C ILE A 124 -10.42 29.53 -9.14
N LYS A 125 -10.48 30.85 -9.37
CA LYS A 125 -9.39 31.79 -9.04
C LYS A 125 -9.08 31.76 -7.54
N LYS A 126 -10.11 31.74 -6.69
CA LYS A 126 -9.94 31.62 -5.24
C LYS A 126 -9.23 30.31 -4.86
N MET A 127 -9.65 29.18 -5.42
CA MET A 127 -9.04 27.87 -5.13
C MET A 127 -7.59 27.76 -5.61
N ASN A 128 -7.23 28.49 -6.67
CA ASN A 128 -5.84 28.64 -7.11
C ASN A 128 -5.00 29.39 -6.06
N VAL A 129 -5.45 30.57 -5.62
CA VAL A 129 -4.76 31.39 -4.60
C VAL A 129 -4.63 30.65 -3.27
N GLU A 130 -5.67 29.94 -2.85
CA GLU A 130 -5.68 29.15 -1.62
C GLU A 130 -4.90 27.83 -1.72
N ARG A 131 -4.28 27.55 -2.89
CA ARG A 131 -3.51 26.34 -3.17
C ARG A 131 -4.28 25.06 -2.85
N LEU A 132 -5.53 24.97 -3.33
CA LEU A 132 -6.38 23.81 -3.12
C LEU A 132 -5.66 22.53 -3.60
N ILE A 133 -5.64 21.53 -2.73
CA ILE A 133 -5.41 20.13 -3.08
C ILE A 133 -6.77 19.46 -2.93
N GLY A 134 -7.46 19.21 -4.03
CA GLY A 134 -8.86 18.79 -3.98
C GLY A 134 -9.55 18.98 -5.30
N TYR A 135 -10.88 19.11 -5.29
CA TYR A 135 -11.65 19.34 -6.49
C TYR A 135 -12.90 20.16 -6.22
N ILE A 136 -13.40 20.79 -7.29
CA ILE A 136 -14.70 21.43 -7.33
C ILE A 136 -15.64 20.50 -8.09
N GLU A 137 -16.69 20.04 -7.41
CA GLU A 137 -17.81 19.33 -8.01
C GLU A 137 -18.88 20.34 -8.41
N ILE A 138 -19.39 20.22 -9.64
CA ILE A 138 -20.30 21.15 -10.28
C ILE A 138 -21.55 20.38 -10.69
N ILE A 139 -22.66 20.63 -10.01
CA ILE A 139 -23.95 19.99 -10.26
C ILE A 139 -24.82 20.98 -11.02
N LEU A 140 -25.10 20.71 -12.30
CA LEU A 140 -25.88 21.62 -13.15
C LEU A 140 -27.39 21.46 -12.90
N ALA A 141 -28.11 22.57 -12.76
CA ALA A 141 -29.48 22.57 -12.22
C ALA A 141 -30.56 22.00 -13.16
N ARG A 142 -30.31 21.93 -14.48
CA ARG A 142 -31.30 21.42 -15.45
C ARG A 142 -31.07 19.93 -15.73
N GLY A 143 -32.04 19.10 -15.35
CA GLY A 143 -31.98 17.63 -15.40
C GLY A 143 -31.40 17.08 -16.71
N LYS A 144 -30.44 16.15 -16.56
CA LYS A 144 -29.55 15.57 -17.59
C LYS A 144 -28.34 16.42 -18.01
N ALA A 145 -28.18 17.64 -17.51
CA ALA A 145 -26.97 18.43 -17.79
C ALA A 145 -25.69 17.76 -17.26
N GLY A 146 -25.78 16.93 -16.22
CA GLY A 146 -24.64 16.15 -15.72
C GLY A 146 -23.79 16.88 -14.68
N THR A 147 -22.82 16.17 -14.12
CA THR A 147 -21.91 16.65 -13.08
C THR A 147 -20.53 16.89 -13.69
N GLY A 148 -19.99 18.08 -13.47
CA GLY A 148 -18.61 18.43 -13.78
C GLY A 148 -17.71 18.31 -12.56
N ILE A 149 -16.45 18.00 -12.78
CA ILE A 149 -15.43 18.05 -11.74
C ILE A 149 -14.18 18.74 -12.29
N ILE A 150 -13.60 19.65 -11.50
CA ILE A 150 -12.32 20.30 -11.77
C ILE A 150 -11.35 19.90 -10.65
N PHE A 151 -10.26 19.23 -10.99
CA PHE A 151 -9.26 18.72 -10.05
C PHE A 151 -8.12 19.73 -9.89
N PHE A 152 -7.73 19.97 -8.64
CA PHE A 152 -6.67 20.88 -8.24
C PHE A 152 -5.58 20.14 -7.46
N ASN A 153 -4.32 20.39 -7.80
CA ASN A 153 -3.18 20.04 -6.98
C ASN A 153 -2.36 21.30 -6.69
N ASN A 154 -2.26 21.67 -5.42
CA ASN A 154 -1.55 22.86 -4.95
C ASN A 154 -1.96 24.16 -5.67
N GLY A 155 -3.24 24.28 -6.04
CA GLY A 155 -3.80 25.43 -6.75
C GLY A 155 -3.73 25.34 -8.28
N GLU A 156 -2.97 24.39 -8.83
CA GLU A 156 -2.91 24.13 -10.26
C GLU A 156 -4.02 23.17 -10.69
N ILE A 157 -4.65 23.44 -11.84
CA ILE A 157 -5.69 22.57 -12.40
C ILE A 157 -5.00 21.41 -13.11
N ILE A 158 -5.13 20.21 -12.55
CA ILE A 158 -4.50 18.99 -13.08
C ILE A 158 -5.45 18.17 -13.97
N GLY A 159 -6.71 18.55 -14.05
CA GLY A 159 -7.67 17.90 -14.93
C GLY A 159 -9.10 18.37 -14.72
N SER A 160 -9.96 18.04 -15.66
CA SER A 160 -11.40 18.21 -15.51
C SER A 160 -12.16 17.08 -16.20
N SER A 161 -13.31 16.72 -15.63
CA SER A 161 -14.16 15.62 -16.10
C SER A 161 -15.61 16.07 -16.13
N PHE A 162 -16.41 15.46 -17.00
CA PHE A 162 -17.85 15.66 -17.09
C PHE A 162 -18.55 14.32 -17.27
N SER A 163 -19.68 14.10 -16.59
CA SER A 163 -20.37 12.80 -16.49
C SER A 163 -20.68 12.09 -17.82
N ILE A 164 -20.67 12.81 -18.95
CA ILE A 164 -20.87 12.23 -20.29
C ILE A 164 -19.66 11.39 -20.74
N ASN A 165 -18.46 11.59 -20.17
CA ASN A 165 -17.21 10.97 -20.64
C ASN A 165 -16.65 9.87 -19.72
N LYS A 166 -17.47 9.24 -18.85
CA LYS A 166 -17.07 8.09 -18.01
C LYS A 166 -15.72 8.26 -17.26
N GLY A 167 -15.41 9.47 -16.80
CA GLY A 167 -14.23 9.74 -15.98
C GLY A 167 -12.91 9.94 -16.73
N GLU A 168 -12.92 10.10 -18.06
CA GLU A 168 -11.73 10.53 -18.81
C GLU A 168 -11.37 11.99 -18.50
N LEU A 169 -10.11 12.24 -18.14
CA LEU A 169 -9.55 13.59 -18.05
C LEU A 169 -9.19 14.06 -19.47
N LYS A 170 -9.93 15.03 -20.01
CA LYS A 170 -9.57 15.69 -21.27
C LYS A 170 -8.64 16.88 -21.00
N ASP A 171 -8.12 17.47 -22.08
CA ASP A 171 -7.41 18.76 -22.07
C ASP A 171 -8.14 19.75 -21.14
N SER A 172 -7.49 20.02 -20.01
CA SER A 172 -8.10 20.58 -18.81
C SER A 172 -8.72 21.94 -19.07
N LYS A 173 -8.16 22.72 -20.00
CA LYS A 173 -8.65 24.04 -20.41
C LYS A 173 -9.98 23.97 -21.15
N SER A 174 -10.08 23.13 -22.18
CA SER A 174 -11.29 23.04 -23.02
C SER A 174 -12.52 22.59 -22.22
N THR A 175 -12.32 21.64 -21.30
CA THR A 175 -13.40 21.11 -20.45
C THR A 175 -13.74 22.08 -19.30
N GLN A 176 -12.76 22.81 -18.77
CA GLN A 176 -13.00 23.88 -17.81
C GLN A 176 -13.84 25.01 -18.42
N GLU A 177 -13.47 25.52 -19.60
CA GLU A 177 -14.22 26.57 -20.28
C GLU A 177 -15.67 26.15 -20.57
N PHE A 178 -15.85 24.90 -20.99
CA PHE A 178 -17.18 24.32 -21.17
C PHE A 178 -17.99 24.31 -19.87
N LEU A 179 -17.41 23.89 -18.75
CA LEU A 179 -18.08 23.88 -17.44
C LEU A 179 -18.45 25.28 -16.95
N ILE A 180 -17.55 26.26 -17.12
CA ILE A 180 -17.82 27.67 -16.79
C ILE A 180 -19.00 28.19 -17.61
N LYS A 181 -18.98 27.94 -18.93
CA LYS A 181 -20.08 28.34 -19.81
C LYS A 181 -21.40 27.70 -19.40
N LYS A 182 -21.41 26.39 -19.12
CA LYS A 182 -22.63 25.66 -18.74
C LYS A 182 -23.17 26.09 -17.38
N ALA A 183 -22.32 26.35 -16.40
CA ALA A 183 -22.72 26.86 -15.11
C ALA A 183 -23.40 28.24 -15.23
N ARG A 184 -22.91 29.11 -16.13
CA ARG A 184 -23.56 30.41 -16.41
C ARG A 184 -24.90 30.26 -17.13
N GLU A 185 -25.00 29.36 -18.10
CA GLU A 185 -26.21 29.16 -18.92
C GLU A 185 -27.35 28.47 -18.15
N LEU A 186 -27.01 27.46 -17.35
CA LEU A 186 -27.97 26.54 -16.75
C LEU A 186 -28.17 26.77 -15.25
N GLY A 187 -27.26 27.52 -14.63
CA GLY A 187 -27.09 27.53 -13.19
C GLY A 187 -26.56 26.21 -12.66
N GLY A 188 -26.19 26.19 -11.39
CA GLY A 188 -25.72 25.00 -10.72
C GLY A 188 -25.34 25.23 -9.27
N VAL A 189 -24.93 24.14 -8.64
CA VAL A 189 -24.45 24.08 -7.27
C VAL A 189 -23.01 23.62 -7.29
N PHE A 190 -22.13 24.30 -6.55
CA PHE A 190 -20.72 23.97 -6.47
C PHE A 190 -20.36 23.46 -5.07
N ASN A 191 -19.65 22.34 -5.03
CA ASN A 191 -19.10 21.76 -3.81
C ASN A 191 -17.59 21.70 -3.92
N VAL A 192 -16.88 22.29 -2.97
CA VAL A 192 -15.41 22.24 -2.89
C VAL A 192 -15.03 21.17 -1.89
N LYS A 193 -14.23 20.19 -2.34
CA LYS A 193 -13.73 19.10 -1.50
C LYS A 193 -12.22 19.15 -1.48
N LYS A 194 -11.62 19.08 -0.28
CA LYS A 194 -10.18 19.08 -0.05
C LYS A 194 -9.69 17.68 0.27
N VAL A 195 -8.68 17.25 -0.47
CA VAL A 195 -7.98 15.98 -0.25
C VAL A 195 -6.87 16.21 0.77
N SER A 196 -6.80 15.34 1.76
CA SER A 196 -5.66 15.28 2.68
C SER A 196 -4.69 14.23 2.18
N ILE A 197 -3.54 14.64 1.67
CA ILE A 197 -2.49 13.70 1.28
C ILE A 197 -1.87 13.16 2.57
N LYS A 198 -2.32 11.98 3.01
CA LYS A 198 -1.56 11.20 3.97
C LYS A 198 -0.49 10.46 3.16
N LYS A 199 0.78 10.85 3.33
CA LYS A 199 1.84 9.83 3.20
C LYS A 199 1.59 8.89 4.36
N GLU A 200 0.94 7.76 4.11
CA GLU A 200 0.87 6.71 5.12
C GLU A 200 2.33 6.40 5.49
N LYS A 201 2.71 6.72 6.72
CA LYS A 201 3.95 6.21 7.29
C LYS A 201 3.86 4.69 7.22
N GLU A 202 4.96 4.04 6.85
CA GLU A 202 5.17 2.59 6.95
C GLU A 202 4.38 2.00 8.13
N HIS A 203 3.21 1.43 7.85
CA HIS A 203 2.36 0.77 8.83
C HIS A 203 1.50 -0.28 8.14
N ASP A 204 1.87 -1.52 8.44
CA ASP A 204 1.04 -2.72 8.53
C ASP A 204 0.38 -3.19 7.24
N SER A 205 1.23 -3.65 6.31
CA SER A 205 0.87 -4.52 5.19
C SER A 205 0.63 -5.97 5.68
N GLU A 206 -0.26 -6.15 6.66
CA GLU A 206 -0.89 -7.45 6.93
C GLU A 206 -2.36 -7.36 6.53
N ASP A 207 -2.88 -8.46 6.01
CA ASP A 207 -4.09 -8.60 5.19
C ASP A 207 -3.87 -8.12 3.75
N ILE A 208 -4.44 -8.82 2.76
CA ILE A 208 -3.97 -9.02 1.38
C ILE A 208 -2.70 -9.87 1.35
N ILE A 209 -2.72 -11.19 1.46
CA ILE A 209 -3.35 -12.14 0.53
C ILE A 209 -3.31 -13.49 1.28
N LYS A 210 -4.47 -14.11 1.55
CA LYS A 210 -4.66 -15.57 1.60
C LYS A 210 -6.11 -15.86 2.05
N ALA A 211 -6.98 -16.18 1.10
CA ALA A 211 -8.27 -16.82 1.39
C ALA A 211 -8.38 -18.13 0.62
N LYS A 212 -8.30 -19.25 1.35
CA LYS A 212 -9.12 -20.44 1.14
C LYS A 212 -9.47 -21.08 2.49
N PRO A 213 -10.56 -21.86 2.57
CA PRO A 213 -11.54 -21.78 3.67
C PRO A 213 -11.27 -22.77 4.80
N THR A 214 -11.80 -22.50 6.01
CA THR A 214 -12.92 -23.24 6.66
C THR A 214 -12.99 -22.98 8.18
N LEU A 215 -14.18 -22.56 8.64
CA LEU A 215 -14.87 -22.68 9.95
C LEU A 215 -14.05 -22.90 11.25
N ALA A 216 -14.10 -21.95 12.18
CA ALA A 216 -14.87 -22.02 13.45
C ALA A 216 -14.37 -20.96 14.45
N ALA A 217 -15.31 -20.30 15.13
CA ALA A 217 -15.09 -19.17 16.02
C ALA A 217 -14.21 -19.49 17.25
N SER A 218 -13.36 -18.53 17.66
CA SER A 218 -13.13 -18.28 19.09
C SER A 218 -12.74 -16.83 19.37
N LYS A 219 -13.28 -16.37 20.50
CA LYS A 219 -13.40 -15.00 21.03
C LYS A 219 -12.06 -14.30 21.34
N ASN A 220 -12.07 -12.98 21.15
CA ASN A 220 -11.20 -11.93 21.70
C ASN A 220 -10.20 -12.34 22.81
N LYS A 221 -8.91 -12.07 22.55
CA LYS A 221 -7.98 -11.44 23.51
C LYS A 221 -7.04 -10.46 22.77
N PRO A 222 -6.68 -9.31 23.36
CA PRO A 222 -5.94 -8.26 22.68
C PRO A 222 -4.42 -8.52 22.65
N VAL A 223 -3.82 -8.00 21.58
CA VAL A 223 -2.43 -7.61 21.32
C VAL A 223 -1.60 -7.32 22.59
N ASP A 224 -0.64 -8.21 22.91
CA ASP A 224 0.55 -7.90 23.75
C ASP A 224 1.62 -9.03 23.75
N THR A 225 1.36 -10.21 23.18
CA THR A 225 2.19 -11.42 23.35
C THR A 225 3.42 -11.55 22.45
N LEU A 226 3.55 -10.80 21.34
CA LEU A 226 4.71 -10.89 20.44
C LEU A 226 5.90 -10.00 20.85
N SER A 227 5.66 -8.94 21.63
CA SER A 227 6.70 -7.96 21.99
C SER A 227 7.90 -8.58 22.73
N PRO A 228 7.73 -9.55 23.66
CA PRO A 228 8.88 -10.10 24.40
C PRO A 228 9.74 -11.04 23.53
N ALA A 229 9.12 -11.81 22.63
CA ALA A 229 9.82 -12.76 21.78
C ALA A 229 10.64 -12.06 20.69
N LEU A 230 10.09 -10.98 20.12
CA LEU A 230 10.83 -10.13 19.17
C LEU A 230 12.05 -9.48 19.84
N GLU A 231 11.91 -9.01 21.08
CA GLU A 231 13.02 -8.44 21.84
C GLU A 231 14.11 -9.48 22.13
N MET A 232 13.72 -10.70 22.50
CA MET A 232 14.65 -11.82 22.72
C MET A 232 15.48 -12.12 21.47
N VAL A 233 14.82 -12.28 20.33
CA VAL A 233 15.45 -12.61 19.05
C VAL A 233 16.33 -11.45 18.55
N ALA A 234 15.88 -10.21 18.74
CA ALA A 234 16.66 -9.03 18.38
C ALA A 234 17.96 -8.93 19.19
N GLN A 235 17.91 -9.17 20.50
CA GLN A 235 19.12 -9.20 21.34
C GLN A 235 20.07 -10.34 20.94
N LEU A 236 19.53 -11.53 20.68
CA LEU A 236 20.30 -12.69 20.23
C LEU A 236 21.07 -12.39 18.92
N LEU A 237 20.37 -11.86 17.91
CA LEU A 237 20.98 -11.48 16.63
C LEU A 237 22.02 -10.36 16.79
N THR A 238 21.78 -9.41 17.70
CA THR A 238 22.74 -8.32 17.99
C THR A 238 24.02 -8.83 18.63
N ILE A 239 23.92 -9.81 19.53
CA ILE A 239 25.09 -10.46 20.12
C ILE A 239 25.86 -11.23 19.04
N PHE A 240 25.14 -11.98 18.20
CA PHE A 240 25.75 -12.73 17.11
C PHE A 240 26.42 -11.81 16.07
N GLU A 241 25.77 -10.71 15.65
CA GLU A 241 26.33 -9.71 14.74
C GLU A 241 27.65 -9.13 15.25
N LYS A 242 27.70 -8.75 16.54
CA LYS A 242 28.94 -8.27 17.16
C LYS A 242 30.04 -9.33 17.13
N CYS A 243 29.70 -10.59 17.41
CA CYS A 243 30.65 -11.70 17.38
C CYS A 243 31.20 -11.94 15.96
N VAL A 244 30.35 -11.93 14.93
CA VAL A 244 30.75 -12.09 13.52
C VAL A 244 31.63 -10.91 13.07
N LYS A 245 31.26 -9.67 13.41
CA LYS A 245 32.04 -8.47 13.10
C LYS A 245 33.43 -8.47 13.77
N LYS A 246 33.54 -8.91 15.03
CA LYS A 246 34.84 -9.10 15.72
C LYS A 246 35.76 -10.06 14.95
N ASN A 247 35.19 -11.05 14.27
CA ASN A 247 35.90 -12.03 13.46
C ASN A 247 36.00 -11.65 11.96
N LYS A 248 35.74 -10.38 11.61
CA LYS A 248 35.77 -9.83 10.23
C LYS A 248 34.84 -10.55 9.23
N GLY A 249 33.77 -11.17 9.70
CA GLY A 249 32.76 -11.79 8.84
C GLY A 249 31.73 -10.79 8.32
N ASP A 250 31.18 -11.07 7.14
CA ASP A 250 30.00 -10.37 6.61
C ASP A 250 28.74 -11.00 7.20
N PHE A 251 28.26 -10.41 8.29
CA PHE A 251 27.07 -10.88 9.01
C PHE A 251 25.83 -10.95 8.12
N ASP A 252 25.55 -9.93 7.31
CA ASP A 252 24.33 -9.86 6.53
C ASP A 252 24.29 -10.96 5.47
N THR A 253 25.42 -11.18 4.78
CA THR A 253 25.54 -12.25 3.79
C THR A 253 25.44 -13.63 4.43
N LEU A 254 26.10 -13.85 5.56
CA LEU A 254 26.06 -15.13 6.28
C LEU A 254 24.65 -15.45 6.81
N LEU A 255 23.98 -14.46 7.40
CA LEU A 255 22.65 -14.61 7.95
C LEU A 255 21.63 -14.91 6.85
N LYS A 256 21.60 -14.10 5.78
CA LYS A 256 20.67 -14.28 4.66
C LYS A 256 20.85 -15.63 3.97
N ARG A 257 22.11 -16.06 3.77
CA ARG A 257 22.39 -17.39 3.21
C ARG A 257 21.84 -18.48 4.10
N LYS A 258 22.06 -18.40 5.41
CA LYS A 258 21.57 -19.43 6.33
C LYS A 258 20.04 -19.47 6.41
N PHE A 259 19.44 -18.29 6.41
CA PHE A 259 17.99 -18.14 6.43
C PHE A 259 17.34 -18.69 5.16
N MET A 260 17.98 -18.53 3.99
CA MET A 260 17.59 -19.20 2.75
C MET A 260 17.65 -20.72 2.87
N GLU A 261 18.72 -21.28 3.44
CA GLU A 261 18.83 -22.75 3.67
C GLU A 261 17.74 -23.28 4.62
N LYS A 262 17.23 -22.43 5.51
CA LYS A 262 16.21 -22.78 6.51
C LYS A 262 14.78 -22.47 6.05
N ALA A 263 14.60 -21.78 4.93
CA ALA A 263 13.30 -21.36 4.43
C ALA A 263 12.33 -22.53 4.17
N ASP A 264 12.84 -23.70 3.80
CA ASP A 264 12.00 -24.90 3.60
C ASP A 264 11.35 -25.42 4.90
N LYS A 265 11.96 -25.12 6.07
CA LYS A 265 11.48 -25.55 7.39
C LYS A 265 10.85 -24.40 8.19
N TYR A 266 11.32 -23.19 7.94
CA TYR A 266 10.95 -21.95 8.60
C TYR A 266 10.73 -20.90 7.52
N ASP A 267 9.58 -20.96 6.87
CA ASP A 267 9.20 -20.16 5.70
C ASP A 267 9.40 -18.65 5.95
N PHE A 268 9.14 -18.22 7.19
CA PHE A 268 9.32 -16.82 7.63
C PHE A 268 10.77 -16.32 7.57
N LEU A 269 11.76 -17.21 7.53
CA LEU A 269 13.16 -16.85 7.37
C LEU A 269 13.53 -16.59 5.91
N ASP A 270 12.67 -16.86 4.92
CA ASP A 270 12.99 -16.61 3.52
C ASP A 270 13.43 -15.14 3.30
N PRO A 271 14.72 -14.89 2.93
CA PRO A 271 15.23 -13.54 2.75
C PRO A 271 14.57 -12.80 1.57
N PHE A 272 13.87 -13.50 0.69
CA PHE A 272 13.15 -12.92 -0.46
C PHE A 272 11.70 -12.57 -0.13
N ALA A 273 11.05 -13.29 0.79
CA ALA A 273 9.69 -12.98 1.24
C ALA A 273 9.64 -11.72 2.13
N ALA A 274 10.79 -11.35 2.71
CA ALA A 274 10.96 -10.20 3.59
C ALA A 274 10.00 -10.18 4.81
N GLU A 275 9.57 -11.38 5.20
CA GLU A 275 8.67 -11.69 6.32
C GLU A 275 9.38 -11.55 7.67
N PHE A 276 10.67 -11.89 7.74
CA PHE A 276 11.55 -11.61 8.87
C PHE A 276 12.64 -10.63 8.45
N ARG A 277 12.70 -9.46 9.09
CA ARG A 277 13.76 -8.48 8.87
C ARG A 277 14.50 -8.19 10.15
N TYR A 278 15.83 -8.30 10.10
CA TYR A 278 16.72 -7.82 11.14
C TYR A 278 17.53 -6.64 10.61
N SER A 279 17.46 -5.51 11.31
CA SER A 279 18.27 -4.33 11.00
C SER A 279 18.52 -3.50 12.26
N ASN A 280 19.77 -3.09 12.48
CA ASN A 280 20.14 -2.20 13.59
C ASN A 280 19.63 -2.67 14.96
N GLY A 281 19.76 -3.97 15.26
CA GLY A 281 19.32 -4.54 16.53
C GLY A 281 17.80 -4.59 16.73
N LYS A 282 17.01 -4.45 15.67
CA LYS A 282 15.55 -4.60 15.69
C LYS A 282 15.12 -5.73 14.76
N VAL A 283 14.17 -6.52 15.23
CA VAL A 283 13.49 -7.55 14.43
C VAL A 283 12.09 -7.04 14.10
N LYS A 284 11.73 -7.09 12.83
CA LYS A 284 10.36 -6.91 12.34
C LYS A 284 9.88 -8.22 11.75
N LEU A 285 8.66 -8.60 12.12
CA LEU A 285 7.91 -9.67 11.45
C LEU A 285 6.77 -9.02 10.66
N SER A 286 6.58 -9.46 9.43
CA SER A 286 5.50 -9.03 8.54
C SER A 286 4.40 -10.10 8.41
N ILE A 287 4.52 -11.19 9.19
CA ILE A 287 3.52 -12.25 9.32
C ILE A 287 3.40 -12.67 10.80
N PRO A 288 2.24 -13.20 11.22
CA PRO A 288 2.08 -13.79 12.54
C PRO A 288 2.88 -15.10 12.63
N VAL A 289 3.93 -15.10 13.46
CA VAL A 289 4.72 -16.30 13.80
C VAL A 289 4.54 -16.62 15.27
N GLU A 290 4.31 -17.90 15.59
CA GLU A 290 4.26 -18.33 16.99
C GLU A 290 5.62 -18.04 17.69
N PRO A 291 5.64 -17.41 18.87
CA PRO A 291 6.88 -17.03 19.57
C PRO A 291 7.91 -18.16 19.73
N ALA A 292 7.46 -19.37 20.04
CA ALA A 292 8.31 -20.55 20.16
C ALA A 292 8.96 -20.92 18.82
N PHE A 293 8.17 -20.84 17.74
CA PHE A 293 8.60 -21.18 16.39
C PHE A 293 9.60 -20.15 15.84
N LEU A 294 9.34 -18.86 16.09
CA LEU A 294 10.26 -17.75 15.79
C LEU A 294 11.63 -17.96 16.43
N LEU A 295 11.66 -18.15 17.75
CA LEU A 295 12.90 -18.28 18.50
C LEU A 295 13.68 -19.52 18.07
N LYS A 296 12.98 -20.65 17.85
CA LYS A 296 13.60 -21.90 17.40
C LYS A 296 14.27 -21.76 16.03
N GLY A 297 13.60 -21.16 15.05
CA GLY A 297 14.16 -20.98 13.70
C GLY A 297 15.42 -20.12 13.70
N VAL A 298 15.42 -19.01 14.44
CA VAL A 298 16.58 -18.14 14.55
C VAL A 298 17.70 -18.80 15.36
N TRP A 299 17.37 -19.48 16.46
CA TRP A 299 18.37 -20.17 17.28
C TRP A 299 19.09 -21.29 16.53
N GLU A 300 18.34 -22.14 15.80
CA GLU A 300 18.93 -23.20 14.96
C GLU A 300 19.88 -22.61 13.90
N SER A 301 19.47 -21.53 13.25
CA SER A 301 20.27 -20.84 12.24
C SER A 301 21.59 -20.29 12.80
N ILE A 302 21.52 -19.62 13.95
CA ILE A 302 22.71 -19.06 14.63
C ILE A 302 23.63 -20.18 15.11
N THR A 303 23.08 -21.25 15.68
CA THR A 303 23.87 -22.37 16.19
C THR A 303 24.67 -23.03 15.06
N GLU A 304 24.03 -23.30 13.92
CA GLU A 304 24.72 -23.87 12.76
C GLU A 304 25.77 -22.92 12.20
N LEU A 305 25.45 -21.63 12.01
CA LEU A 305 26.44 -20.64 11.56
C LEU A 305 27.64 -20.53 12.52
N THR A 306 27.38 -20.63 13.82
CA THR A 306 28.42 -20.55 14.84
C THR A 306 29.40 -21.73 14.74
N ASN A 307 28.89 -22.92 14.45
CA ASN A 307 29.69 -24.11 14.20
C ASN A 307 30.46 -24.01 12.88
N ASP A 308 29.82 -23.53 11.81
CA ASP A 308 30.44 -23.34 10.49
C ASP A 308 31.61 -22.34 10.56
N LEU A 309 31.45 -21.28 11.36
CA LEU A 309 32.46 -20.24 11.58
C LEU A 309 33.51 -20.59 12.64
N LYS A 310 33.33 -21.70 13.39
CA LYS A 310 34.18 -22.11 14.52
C LYS A 310 34.33 -21.05 15.62
N ILE A 311 33.28 -20.25 15.84
CA ILE A 311 33.26 -19.16 16.84
C ILE A 311 32.45 -19.50 18.10
N SER A 312 32.13 -20.78 18.32
CA SER A 312 31.25 -21.24 19.40
C SER A 312 31.70 -20.80 20.80
N LYS A 313 33.02 -20.79 21.06
CA LYS A 313 33.55 -20.32 22.34
C LYS A 313 33.28 -18.83 22.56
N ASN A 314 33.62 -18.00 21.57
CA ASN A 314 33.48 -16.55 21.65
C ASN A 314 32.00 -16.12 21.75
N LEU A 315 31.11 -16.81 21.02
CA LEU A 315 29.68 -16.52 21.09
C LEU A 315 29.07 -16.95 22.43
N ASN A 316 29.48 -18.10 23.00
CA ASN A 316 28.93 -18.57 24.26
C ASN A 316 29.33 -17.66 25.45
N ASP A 317 30.56 -17.12 25.42
CA ASP A 317 31.00 -16.10 26.38
C ASP A 317 30.12 -14.84 26.28
N ASP A 318 29.88 -14.33 25.06
CA ASP A 318 29.05 -13.14 24.81
C ASP A 318 27.54 -13.40 25.08
N LEU A 319 27.05 -14.64 25.01
CA LEU A 319 25.65 -15.03 25.24
C LEU A 319 25.30 -15.29 26.72
N THR A 320 26.28 -15.39 27.61
CA THR A 320 26.03 -15.71 29.03
C THR A 320 25.02 -14.77 29.70
N PRO A 321 25.11 -13.43 29.55
CA PRO A 321 24.13 -12.51 30.13
C PRO A 321 22.72 -12.66 29.52
N TRP A 322 22.63 -13.00 28.24
CA TRP A 322 21.35 -13.20 27.55
C TRP A 322 20.66 -14.48 28.03
N LYS A 323 21.41 -15.58 28.17
CA LYS A 323 20.89 -16.85 28.72
C LYS A 323 20.37 -16.68 30.15
N GLN A 324 21.08 -15.90 30.99
CA GLN A 324 20.64 -15.58 32.35
C GLN A 324 19.36 -14.73 32.36
N LYS A 325 19.27 -13.73 31.48
CA LYS A 325 18.10 -12.83 31.38
C LYS A 325 16.82 -13.56 30.96
N TYR A 326 16.93 -14.58 30.10
CA TYR A 326 15.79 -15.26 29.49
C TYR A 326 15.67 -16.74 29.87
N VAL A 327 16.20 -17.14 31.04
CA VAL A 327 16.32 -18.55 31.41
C VAL A 327 14.97 -19.27 31.47
N ASN A 328 13.91 -18.57 31.90
CA ASN A 328 12.56 -19.12 32.03
C ASN A 328 11.86 -19.24 30.67
N GLU A 329 12.12 -18.30 29.78
CA GLU A 329 11.59 -18.25 28.42
C GLU A 329 12.25 -19.33 27.55
N VAL A 330 13.59 -19.42 27.60
CA VAL A 330 14.36 -20.44 26.88
C VAL A 330 13.94 -21.86 27.30
N ALA A 331 13.70 -22.09 28.60
CA ALA A 331 13.19 -23.36 29.11
C ALA A 331 11.76 -23.69 28.62
N LYS A 332 10.88 -22.68 28.52
CA LYS A 332 9.51 -22.84 27.99
C LYS A 332 9.49 -23.17 26.49
N PHE A 333 10.48 -22.68 25.74
CA PHE A 333 10.54 -22.86 24.28
C PHE A 333 11.28 -24.12 23.82
N GLY A 334 11.71 -24.98 24.76
CA GLY A 334 12.26 -26.30 24.45
C GLY A 334 13.64 -26.26 23.78
N ILE A 335 14.40 -25.17 23.94
CA ILE A 335 15.77 -25.07 23.46
C ILE A 335 16.66 -25.86 24.41
N LYS A 336 17.20 -27.00 23.94
CA LYS A 336 18.24 -27.74 24.66
C LYS A 336 19.60 -27.13 24.31
N GLU A 337 20.44 -26.93 25.32
CA GLU A 337 21.82 -26.45 25.18
C GLU A 337 22.68 -27.32 24.25
#